data_AF-A0A174W397-F1
#
_entry.id   AF-A0A174W397-F1
#
_cell.length_a   1.000
_cell.length_b   1.000
_cell.length_c   1.000
_cell.angle_alpha   90.00
_cell.angle_beta   90.00
_cell.angle_gamma   90.00
#
_symmetry.space_group_name_H-M   'P 1'
#
loop_
_entity.id
_entity.type
_entity.pdbx_description
1 polymer ?
#
loop_
_entity_poly.entity_id
_entity_poly.type
_entity_poly.pdbx_seq_one_letter_code
_entity_poly.pdbx_strand_id
1 'polypeptide(L)'
;MAHGLILSDWKIPCIMKKKSILFVLAAICLPLAVSAQKEREITLNEAIAMARMQSVDAAVALNELKTSYWEYRTFRADLLPEINLKGTLPNYNKSYGSYQNPDGSYSFVRNSALGLSGELSIDQNIWLTGGQLSLTSSLDYMKQLGNSGDRHLMSVPVTLKLTQPILGVNNVKWNRRIEPVRYAEAKAEFITATEEVTMRAITYYFDLLLAKETLGTARQNLTNANQLYEVAIAKRKMGQISENELLQLKLSALNAKAALTEAESDLNAKMFQLRAFLGVGEDEILRPVVPESVDCGKMEYNMVLNKALERNSFAQNIRRRQLEADYAVATARGNLRSINLFASVGYTGESRELSNVYKNLQDNQIVQVGVQIPILDWGKRRGKVRVAKSNRDVVLSKIRQEQINFNQDIFLLVEHFNNQAQQLEIAKEADGIAQQRYKTSIETFLIGKINTLDLNDAQNSKDEARRKHISELYYYWYYFYQIRSLTLWDFQANTELEADFDEIVRQ
;
A
#
# COMPACT_ATOMS: atom_id res chain seq x y z
N MET A 1 31.98 47.38 24.02
CA MET A 1 32.25 46.99 25.43
C MET A 1 32.74 45.55 25.37
N ALA A 2 34.03 45.27 25.12
CA ALA A 2 35.23 45.53 25.92
C ALA A 2 35.39 44.54 27.10
N HIS A 3 36.62 43.98 27.15
CA HIS A 3 37.26 43.06 28.12
C HIS A 3 37.04 41.56 27.83
N GLY A 4 38.05 40.76 27.42
CA GLY A 4 39.49 40.72 27.78
C GLY A 4 39.65 39.80 29.01
N LEU A 5 40.56 38.84 29.17
CA LEU A 5 41.98 38.61 28.81
C LEU A 5 42.27 37.11 29.15
N ILE A 6 42.94 36.29 28.32
CA ILE A 6 44.41 36.12 28.12
C ILE A 6 45.12 35.19 29.15
N LEU A 7 45.74 34.12 28.60
CA LEU A 7 47.04 33.44 28.91
C LEU A 7 47.25 32.85 30.33
N SER A 8 48.04 31.80 30.59
CA SER A 8 49.13 31.11 29.89
C SER A 8 49.47 29.79 30.62
N ASP A 9 49.98 28.82 29.86
CA ASP A 9 51.06 27.85 30.13
C ASP A 9 51.22 27.19 31.51
N TRP A 10 51.60 25.90 31.52
CA TRP A 10 52.77 25.41 32.26
C TRP A 10 53.20 24.03 31.72
N LYS A 11 54.49 23.92 31.40
CA LYS A 11 55.20 22.72 30.91
C LYS A 11 55.67 21.83 32.07
N ILE A 12 55.70 20.52 31.79
CA ILE A 12 56.31 19.40 32.54
C ILE A 12 57.86 19.51 32.43
N PRO A 13 58.71 18.99 33.37
CA PRO A 13 59.23 17.61 33.26
C PRO A 13 59.66 16.86 34.56
N CYS A 14 59.38 15.56 34.56
CA CYS A 14 60.31 14.42 34.78
C CYS A 14 61.15 14.27 36.08
N ILE A 15 60.91 13.18 36.82
CA ILE A 15 61.93 12.42 37.56
C ILE A 15 61.75 10.91 37.30
N MET A 16 62.82 10.28 36.80
CA MET A 16 62.98 8.84 36.60
C MET A 16 63.36 8.12 37.89
N LYS A 17 62.89 6.87 38.09
CA LYS A 17 63.76 5.70 38.39
C LYS A 17 63.02 4.35 38.42
N LYS A 18 63.45 3.46 37.51
CA LYS A 18 63.68 2.00 37.62
C LYS A 18 62.67 1.13 38.40
N LYS A 19 62.01 0.18 37.70
CA LYS A 19 62.35 -1.27 37.71
C LYS A 19 61.40 -2.11 36.83
N SER A 20 62.04 -2.97 36.02
CA SER A 20 61.66 -4.34 35.63
C SER A 20 60.34 -4.65 34.89
N ILE A 21 60.48 -4.91 33.60
CA ILE A 21 60.09 -6.15 32.87
C ILE A 21 58.81 -6.86 33.38
N LEU A 22 57.69 -6.65 32.67
CA LEU A 22 56.76 -7.68 32.18
C LEU A 22 55.62 -7.00 31.38
N PHE A 23 54.97 -7.73 30.47
CA PHE A 23 53.82 -7.35 29.62
C PHE A 23 54.10 -6.71 28.24
N VAL A 24 54.49 -7.58 27.29
CA VAL A 24 54.19 -7.44 25.85
C VAL A 24 53.00 -8.35 25.46
N LEU A 25 52.10 -8.68 26.40
CA LEU A 25 50.94 -9.54 26.16
C LEU A 25 49.62 -8.79 26.36
N ALA A 26 49.45 -7.67 25.64
CA ALA A 26 48.23 -6.85 25.69
C ALA A 26 47.67 -6.52 24.29
N ALA A 27 47.95 -7.35 23.28
CA ALA A 27 47.44 -7.19 21.91
C ALA A 27 46.51 -8.33 21.44
N ILE A 28 46.07 -9.22 22.34
CA ILE A 28 45.13 -10.31 22.02
C ILE A 28 44.02 -10.32 23.07
N CYS A 29 43.18 -9.30 23.04
CA CYS A 29 41.84 -9.33 23.65
C CYS A 29 40.98 -8.25 22.98
N LEU A 30 40.91 -8.27 21.65
CA LEU A 30 39.67 -7.89 20.99
C LEU A 30 38.67 -9.00 21.37
N PRO A 31 37.58 -8.71 22.07
CA PRO A 31 36.48 -9.66 22.09
C PRO A 31 36.03 -9.75 20.65
N LEU A 32 36.33 -10.87 20.00
CA LEU A 32 35.47 -11.37 18.94
C LEU A 32 34.07 -11.33 19.54
N ALA A 33 33.28 -10.33 19.16
CA ALA A 33 31.85 -10.43 19.26
C ALA A 33 31.50 -11.60 18.35
N VAL A 34 31.56 -12.81 18.93
CA VAL A 34 30.83 -13.96 18.44
C VAL A 34 29.40 -13.44 18.43
N SER A 35 28.91 -13.03 17.26
CA SER A 35 27.49 -12.82 17.05
C SER A 35 26.90 -14.19 17.32
N ALA A 36 26.48 -14.41 18.57
CA ALA A 36 25.74 -15.58 18.95
C ALA A 36 24.47 -15.48 18.11
N GLN A 37 24.41 -16.28 17.05
CA GLN A 37 23.22 -16.41 16.21
C GLN A 37 22.07 -16.71 17.17
N LYS A 38 21.22 -15.71 17.39
CA LYS A 38 20.16 -15.79 18.38
C LYS A 38 19.10 -16.67 17.74
N GLU A 39 19.02 -17.91 18.20
CA GLU A 39 17.97 -18.81 17.76
C GLU A 39 16.67 -18.38 18.43
N ARG A 40 15.67 -18.04 17.62
CA ARG A 40 14.35 -17.64 18.09
C ARG A 40 13.31 -18.59 17.53
N GLU A 41 12.55 -19.19 18.42
CA GLU A 41 11.33 -19.88 18.03
C GLU A 41 10.29 -18.86 17.63
N ILE A 42 9.63 -19.08 16.49
CA ILE A 42 8.62 -18.19 15.95
C ILE A 42 7.35 -18.98 15.71
N THR A 43 6.23 -18.45 16.20
CA THR A 43 4.90 -19.01 15.93
C THR A 43 4.27 -18.35 14.70
N LEU A 44 3.29 -19.00 14.09
CA LEU A 44 2.59 -18.45 12.93
C LEU A 44 1.95 -17.09 13.26
N ASN A 45 1.26 -16.98 14.41
CA ASN A 45 0.61 -15.74 14.84
C ASN A 45 1.61 -14.60 15.05
N GLU A 46 2.78 -14.91 15.60
CA GLU A 46 3.85 -13.94 15.79
C GLU A 46 4.44 -13.48 14.44
N ALA A 47 4.65 -14.40 13.50
CA ALA A 47 5.09 -14.07 12.14
C ALA A 47 4.07 -13.16 11.43
N ILE A 48 2.77 -13.46 11.56
CA ILE A 48 1.69 -12.63 11.01
C ILE A 48 1.71 -11.22 11.65
N ALA A 49 1.82 -11.13 12.97
CA ALA A 49 1.86 -9.85 13.66
C ALA A 49 3.07 -9.01 13.25
N MET A 50 4.25 -9.62 13.13
CA MET A 50 5.46 -8.94 12.66
C MET A 50 5.32 -8.50 11.19
N ALA A 51 4.79 -9.37 10.31
CA ALA A 51 4.53 -9.01 8.91
C ALA A 51 3.59 -7.81 8.79
N ARG A 52 2.49 -7.78 9.54
CA ARG A 52 1.52 -6.67 9.53
C ARG A 52 2.12 -5.35 10.02
N MET A 53 3.14 -5.39 10.88
CA MET A 53 3.77 -4.17 11.41
C MET A 53 5.00 -3.70 10.63
N GLN A 54 5.81 -4.63 10.12
CA GLN A 54 7.17 -4.34 9.64
C GLN A 54 7.36 -4.60 8.15
N SER A 55 6.46 -5.34 7.49
CA SER A 55 6.63 -5.63 6.06
C SER A 55 6.46 -4.38 5.20
N VAL A 56 7.19 -4.34 4.08
CA VAL A 56 7.06 -3.28 3.07
C VAL A 56 5.64 -3.22 2.54
N ASP A 57 5.01 -4.37 2.33
CA ASP A 57 3.65 -4.47 1.81
C ASP A 57 2.61 -3.88 2.78
N ALA A 58 2.77 -4.08 4.08
CA ALA A 58 1.93 -3.44 5.09
C ALA A 58 2.13 -1.91 5.10
N ALA A 59 3.38 -1.44 4.94
CA ALA A 59 3.67 -0.02 4.83
C ALA A 59 3.06 0.60 3.57
N VAL A 60 3.05 -0.12 2.44
CA VAL A 60 2.36 0.32 1.21
C VAL A 60 0.86 0.46 1.44
N ALA A 61 0.21 -0.59 1.97
CA ALA A 61 -1.23 -0.56 2.25
C ALA A 61 -1.62 0.60 3.20
N LEU A 62 -0.81 0.85 4.23
CA LEU A 62 -1.01 1.95 5.16
C LEU A 62 -0.86 3.32 4.48
N ASN A 63 0.14 3.50 3.62
CA ASN A 63 0.33 4.77 2.90
C ASN A 63 -0.75 5.02 1.85
N GLU A 64 -1.27 3.98 1.20
CA GLU A 64 -2.43 4.07 0.30
C GLU A 64 -3.68 4.52 1.07
N LEU A 65 -3.96 3.91 2.23
CA LEU A 65 -5.04 4.35 3.11
C LEU A 65 -4.88 5.82 3.54
N LYS A 66 -3.67 6.22 3.96
CA LYS A 66 -3.37 7.63 4.31
C LYS A 66 -3.63 8.56 3.14
N THR A 67 -3.25 8.16 1.93
CA THR A 67 -3.50 8.94 0.71
C THR A 67 -5.00 9.14 0.50
N SER A 68 -5.78 8.06 0.51
CA SER A 68 -7.24 8.14 0.36
C SER A 68 -7.92 8.92 1.50
N TYR A 69 -7.40 8.85 2.73
CA TYR A 69 -7.86 9.69 3.84
C TYR A 69 -7.67 11.17 3.54
N TRP A 70 -6.46 11.57 3.12
CA TRP A 70 -6.16 12.97 2.82
C TRP A 70 -6.88 13.47 1.58
N GLU A 71 -7.12 12.63 0.57
CA GLU A 71 -7.99 12.94 -0.57
C GLU A 71 -9.43 13.21 -0.11
N TYR A 72 -10.00 12.34 0.72
CA TYR A 72 -11.35 12.54 1.26
C TYR A 72 -11.45 13.78 2.15
N ARG A 73 -10.42 14.05 2.96
CA ARG A 73 -10.36 15.26 3.79
C ARG A 73 -10.20 16.52 2.94
N THR A 74 -9.42 16.48 1.87
CA THR A 74 -9.27 17.56 0.89
C THR A 74 -10.61 17.83 0.22
N PHE A 75 -11.30 16.78 -0.23
CA PHE A 75 -12.66 16.90 -0.76
C PHE A 75 -13.62 17.58 0.24
N ARG A 76 -13.55 17.25 1.53
CA ARG A 76 -14.35 17.93 2.55
C ARG A 76 -13.97 19.40 2.71
N ALA A 77 -12.69 19.73 2.57
CA ALA A 77 -12.20 21.11 2.60
C ALA A 77 -12.66 21.92 1.36
N ASP A 78 -12.71 21.30 0.17
CA ASP A 78 -13.22 21.92 -1.07
C ASP A 78 -14.70 22.35 -1.00
N LEU A 79 -15.43 21.84 0.00
CA LEU A 79 -16.81 22.23 0.27
C LEU A 79 -16.92 23.49 1.14
N LEU A 80 -15.83 23.93 1.76
CA LEU A 80 -15.74 25.11 2.61
C LEU A 80 -15.24 26.33 1.81
N PRO A 81 -15.34 27.56 2.34
CA PRO A 81 -14.80 28.73 1.68
C PRO A 81 -13.27 28.68 1.62
N GLU A 82 -12.71 28.89 0.45
CA GLU A 82 -11.27 29.07 0.25
C GLU A 82 -10.92 30.57 0.33
N ILE A 83 -9.89 30.93 1.07
CA ILE A 83 -9.41 32.31 1.20
C ILE A 83 -8.06 32.43 0.52
N ASN A 84 -8.00 33.24 -0.53
CA ASN A 84 -6.82 33.40 -1.37
C ASN A 84 -6.31 34.83 -1.29
N LEU A 85 -4.99 35.00 -1.12
CA LEU A 85 -4.30 36.28 -1.26
C LEU A 85 -3.36 36.19 -2.47
N LYS A 86 -3.65 36.97 -3.50
CA LYS A 86 -2.84 37.10 -4.69
C LYS A 86 -2.23 38.51 -4.74
N GLY A 87 -0.96 38.63 -5.10
CA GLY A 87 -0.35 39.93 -5.29
C GLY A 87 0.81 39.89 -6.26
N THR A 88 1.03 41.01 -6.96
CA THR A 88 2.15 41.19 -7.88
C THR A 88 2.99 42.39 -7.44
N LEU A 89 4.16 42.15 -6.86
CA LEU A 89 5.03 43.20 -6.31
C LEU A 89 6.53 42.87 -6.51
N PRO A 90 7.34 43.73 -7.19
CA PRO A 90 6.96 44.88 -8.02
C PRO A 90 6.62 44.48 -9.47
N ASN A 91 5.63 45.16 -10.06
CA ASN A 91 5.35 45.09 -11.50
C ASN A 91 5.95 46.32 -12.20
N TYR A 92 7.18 46.22 -12.69
CA TYR A 92 7.82 47.29 -13.46
C TYR A 92 7.59 47.11 -14.96
N ASN A 93 6.91 48.06 -15.58
CA ASN A 93 6.64 48.05 -17.01
C ASN A 93 7.22 49.32 -17.66
N LYS A 94 8.05 49.12 -18.69
CA LYS A 94 8.60 50.19 -19.52
C LYS A 94 8.28 49.89 -20.97
N SER A 95 7.38 50.67 -21.55
CA SER A 95 6.89 50.50 -22.92
C SER A 95 6.78 51.84 -23.63
N TYR A 96 6.63 51.82 -24.96
CA TYR A 96 6.34 53.01 -25.76
C TYR A 96 4.93 52.87 -26.30
N GLY A 97 4.05 53.81 -25.93
CA GLY A 97 2.69 53.89 -26.45
C GLY A 97 2.60 54.93 -27.56
N SER A 98 1.76 54.68 -28.56
CA SER A 98 1.41 55.71 -29.54
C SER A 98 0.39 56.67 -28.91
N TYR A 99 0.69 57.96 -28.93
CA TYR A 99 -0.21 59.03 -28.47
C TYR A 99 -0.58 59.91 -29.69
N GLN A 100 -1.88 60.12 -29.90
CA GLN A 100 -2.34 61.01 -30.95
C GLN A 100 -2.27 62.46 -30.45
N ASN A 101 -1.46 63.26 -31.10
CA ASN A 101 -1.31 64.68 -30.82
C ASN A 101 -2.58 65.44 -31.25
N PRO A 102 -2.85 66.62 -30.67
CA PRO A 102 -4.04 67.44 -31.02
C PRO A 102 -4.12 67.84 -32.50
N ASP A 103 -3.01 67.79 -33.22
CA ASP A 103 -2.91 68.08 -34.66
C ASP A 103 -3.19 66.85 -35.56
N GLY A 104 -3.50 65.69 -34.96
CA GLY A 104 -3.79 64.44 -35.66
C GLY A 104 -2.57 63.58 -36.00
N SER A 105 -1.34 64.03 -35.70
CA SER A 105 -0.11 63.23 -35.83
C SER A 105 0.06 62.25 -34.66
N TYR A 106 0.86 61.19 -34.84
CA TYR A 106 1.17 60.24 -33.76
C TYR A 106 2.59 60.42 -33.26
N SER A 107 2.76 60.50 -31.94
CA SER A 107 4.06 60.51 -31.27
C SER A 107 4.19 59.29 -30.35
N PHE A 108 5.40 58.73 -30.23
CA PHE A 108 5.66 57.64 -29.28
C PHE A 108 6.04 58.22 -27.93
N VAL A 109 5.17 58.02 -26.94
CA VAL A 109 5.40 58.47 -25.57
C VAL A 109 5.92 57.30 -24.75
N ARG A 110 7.05 57.52 -24.08
CA ARG A 110 7.62 56.56 -23.14
C ARG A 110 6.69 56.44 -21.92
N ASN A 111 6.12 55.26 -21.70
CA ASN A 111 5.46 54.92 -20.46
C ASN A 111 6.42 54.11 -19.58
N SER A 112 6.62 54.56 -18.35
CA SER A 112 7.46 53.88 -17.36
C SER A 112 6.68 53.90 -16.06
N ALA A 113 6.18 52.75 -15.62
CA ALA A 113 5.32 52.66 -14.44
C ALA A 113 5.79 51.54 -13.51
N LEU A 114 5.69 51.80 -12.21
CA LEU A 114 5.83 50.81 -11.15
C LEU A 114 4.44 50.52 -10.59
N GLY A 115 3.97 49.31 -10.79
CA GLY A 115 2.72 48.81 -10.25
C GLY A 115 2.93 47.90 -9.04
N LEU A 116 1.98 47.91 -8.11
CA LEU A 116 1.79 46.89 -7.08
C LEU A 116 0.31 46.54 -7.08
N SER A 117 -0.04 45.26 -7.14
CA SER A 117 -1.44 44.83 -7.03
C SER A 117 -1.58 43.78 -5.94
N GLY A 118 -2.68 43.85 -5.22
CA GLY A 118 -3.09 42.88 -4.21
C GLY A 118 -4.57 42.58 -4.34
N GLU A 119 -4.94 41.31 -4.24
CA GLU A 119 -6.29 40.79 -4.33
C GLU A 119 -6.50 39.74 -3.24
N LEU A 120 -7.47 39.98 -2.35
CA LEU A 120 -7.96 39.01 -1.39
C LEU A 120 -9.30 38.47 -1.91
N SER A 121 -9.43 37.16 -2.13
CA SER A 121 -10.68 36.52 -2.53
C SER A 121 -11.13 35.48 -1.52
N ILE A 122 -12.46 35.34 -1.36
CA ILE A 122 -13.11 34.26 -0.64
C ILE A 122 -14.03 33.55 -1.63
N ASP A 123 -13.78 32.28 -1.88
CA ASP A 123 -14.44 31.48 -2.89
C ASP A 123 -15.23 30.32 -2.26
N GLN A 124 -16.55 30.28 -2.45
CA GLN A 124 -17.43 29.24 -1.89
C GLN A 124 -18.24 28.54 -2.98
N ASN A 125 -18.12 27.22 -3.04
CA ASN A 125 -18.93 26.36 -3.91
C ASN A 125 -20.35 26.17 -3.34
N ILE A 126 -21.38 26.38 -4.17
CA ILE A 126 -22.79 26.20 -3.81
C ILE A 126 -23.21 24.76 -4.11
N TRP A 127 -23.43 23.95 -3.08
CA TRP A 127 -23.65 22.51 -3.24
C TRP A 127 -24.92 22.15 -4.03
N LEU A 128 -25.99 22.93 -3.89
CA LEU A 128 -27.31 22.64 -4.50
C LEU A 128 -27.30 22.85 -6.01
N THR A 129 -26.62 23.88 -6.48
CA THR A 129 -26.68 24.34 -7.87
C THR A 129 -25.37 24.10 -8.62
N GLY A 130 -24.26 23.81 -7.92
CA GLY A 130 -22.94 23.68 -8.52
C GLY A 130 -22.33 25.01 -8.99
N GLY A 131 -22.90 26.14 -8.55
CA GLY A 131 -22.33 27.46 -8.77
C GLY A 131 -21.22 27.80 -7.77
N GLN A 132 -20.56 28.92 -8.00
CA GLN A 132 -19.51 29.45 -7.14
C GLN A 132 -19.84 30.91 -6.80
N LEU A 133 -19.77 31.23 -5.51
CA LEU A 133 -19.88 32.59 -4.99
C LEU A 133 -18.49 33.06 -4.57
N SER A 134 -18.03 34.16 -5.14
CA SER A 134 -16.73 34.75 -4.86
C SER A 134 -16.90 36.15 -4.30
N LEU A 135 -16.20 36.46 -3.21
CA LEU A 135 -16.09 37.78 -2.63
C LEU A 135 -14.64 38.25 -2.77
N THR A 136 -14.41 39.30 -3.55
CA THR A 136 -13.07 39.79 -3.85
C THR A 136 -12.88 41.22 -3.35
N SER A 137 -11.69 41.51 -2.82
CA SER A 137 -11.22 42.84 -2.46
C SER A 137 -9.88 43.07 -3.11
N SER A 138 -9.72 44.14 -3.89
CA SER A 138 -8.45 44.44 -4.55
C SER A 138 -7.94 45.85 -4.24
N LEU A 139 -6.62 45.99 -4.29
CA LEU A 139 -5.90 47.24 -4.16
C LEU A 139 -4.79 47.27 -5.20
N ASP A 140 -4.85 48.25 -6.08
CA ASP A 140 -3.87 48.53 -7.10
C ASP A 140 -3.17 49.85 -6.79
N TYR A 141 -1.86 49.83 -6.81
CA TYR A 141 -1.00 51.01 -6.72
C TYR A 141 -0.24 51.13 -8.03
N MET A 142 -0.23 52.34 -8.58
CA MET A 142 0.56 52.66 -9.76
C MET A 142 1.30 53.97 -9.53
N LYS A 143 2.60 53.96 -9.76
CA LYS A 143 3.45 55.16 -9.78
C LYS A 143 4.10 55.31 -11.13
N GLN A 144 3.85 56.44 -11.79
CA GLN A 144 4.55 56.79 -13.02
C GLN A 144 5.97 57.25 -12.69
N LEU A 145 6.95 56.76 -13.44
CA LEU A 145 8.38 57.05 -13.28
C LEU A 145 8.82 58.05 -14.37
N GLY A 146 9.12 59.29 -13.99
CA GLY A 146 9.49 60.39 -14.91
C GLY A 146 9.46 61.77 -14.24
N ASN A 147 9.59 62.85 -15.02
CA ASN A 147 9.69 64.24 -14.52
C ASN A 147 8.44 64.76 -13.76
N SER A 148 7.30 64.08 -13.86
CA SER A 148 6.05 64.40 -13.15
C SER A 148 5.41 63.11 -12.62
N GLY A 149 6.15 62.37 -11.79
CA GLY A 149 5.73 61.05 -11.31
C GLY A 149 4.52 61.10 -10.38
N ASP A 150 3.33 60.97 -10.96
CA ASP A 150 2.08 60.88 -10.21
C ASP A 150 1.89 59.48 -9.60
N ARG A 151 1.19 59.44 -8.47
CA ARG A 151 0.86 58.20 -7.75
C ARG A 151 -0.65 58.05 -7.68
N HIS A 152 -1.13 56.89 -8.08
CA HIS A 152 -2.53 56.54 -8.06
C HIS A 152 -2.70 55.24 -7.26
N LEU A 153 -3.67 55.25 -6.36
CA LEU A 153 -4.17 54.06 -5.70
C LEU A 153 -5.62 53.88 -6.14
N MET A 154 -5.94 52.67 -6.56
CA MET A 154 -7.30 52.24 -6.89
C MET A 154 -7.64 51.07 -5.98
N SER A 155 -8.79 51.12 -5.31
CA SER A 155 -9.28 50.02 -4.49
C SER A 155 -10.66 49.62 -4.95
N VAL A 156 -10.87 48.31 -4.99
CA VAL A 156 -12.18 47.71 -5.19
C VAL A 156 -12.48 46.96 -3.89
N PRO A 157 -13.01 47.64 -2.86
CA PRO A 157 -13.07 47.09 -1.51
C PRO A 157 -13.90 45.81 -1.43
N VAL A 158 -14.98 45.74 -2.23
CA VAL A 158 -15.88 44.60 -2.26
C VAL A 158 -16.40 44.42 -3.69
N THR A 159 -16.14 43.24 -4.25
CA THR A 159 -16.79 42.72 -5.45
C THR A 159 -17.42 41.38 -5.11
N LEU A 160 -18.73 41.26 -5.30
CA LEU A 160 -19.44 40.00 -5.21
C LEU A 160 -19.63 39.45 -6.62
N LYS A 161 -19.17 38.22 -6.87
CA LYS A 161 -19.31 37.52 -8.14
C LYS A 161 -20.01 36.18 -7.93
N LEU A 162 -21.10 35.96 -8.65
CA LEU A 162 -21.80 34.68 -8.72
C LEU A 162 -21.57 34.08 -10.10
N THR A 163 -21.02 32.86 -10.16
CA THR A 163 -20.92 32.06 -11.38
C THR A 163 -21.82 30.84 -11.22
N GLN A 164 -22.88 30.75 -12.00
CA GLN A 164 -23.87 29.69 -11.91
C GLN A 164 -24.00 28.94 -13.24
N PRO A 165 -23.58 27.67 -13.32
CA PRO A 165 -23.96 26.82 -14.44
C PRO A 165 -25.46 26.51 -14.32
N ILE A 166 -26.22 26.94 -15.31
CA ILE A 166 -27.65 26.66 -15.48
C ILE A 166 -27.77 25.50 -16.48
N LEU A 167 -28.59 24.50 -16.13
CA LEU A 167 -28.80 23.26 -16.91
C LEU A 167 -27.53 22.42 -17.18
N GLY A 168 -26.38 22.85 -16.66
CA GLY A 168 -25.12 22.09 -16.63
C GLY A 168 -25.13 20.98 -15.58
N VAL A 169 -24.06 20.21 -15.52
CA VAL A 169 -23.89 19.18 -14.49
C VAL A 169 -23.48 19.83 -13.17
N ASN A 170 -24.11 19.40 -12.07
CA ASN A 170 -23.67 19.79 -10.73
C ASN A 170 -22.59 18.82 -10.25
N ASN A 171 -21.33 19.17 -10.49
CA ASN A 171 -20.18 18.35 -10.11
C ASN A 171 -20.09 18.14 -8.59
N VAL A 172 -20.36 19.19 -7.80
CA VAL A 172 -20.32 19.12 -6.33
C VAL A 172 -21.30 18.08 -5.80
N LYS A 173 -22.51 18.01 -6.36
CA LYS A 173 -23.52 17.01 -6.00
C LYS A 173 -23.07 15.59 -6.32
N TRP A 174 -22.39 15.37 -7.45
CA TRP A 174 -21.87 14.05 -7.82
C TRP A 174 -20.67 13.66 -6.97
N ASN A 175 -19.71 14.55 -6.74
CA ASN A 175 -18.55 14.30 -5.87
C ASN A 175 -19.01 13.96 -4.44
N ARG A 176 -20.03 14.65 -3.90
CA ARG A 176 -20.65 14.31 -2.61
C ARG A 176 -21.28 12.92 -2.53
N ARG A 177 -21.56 12.28 -3.68
CA ARG A 177 -22.05 10.89 -3.75
C ARG A 177 -20.93 9.89 -3.98
N ILE A 178 -19.91 10.28 -4.74
CA ILE A 178 -18.81 9.40 -5.17
C ILE A 178 -17.72 9.32 -4.11
N GLU A 179 -17.24 10.45 -3.60
CA GLU A 179 -16.07 10.50 -2.70
C GLU A 179 -16.27 9.74 -1.37
N PRO A 180 -17.45 9.74 -0.73
CA PRO A 180 -17.68 8.89 0.45
C PRO A 180 -17.63 7.38 0.13
N VAL A 181 -18.12 6.97 -1.05
CA VAL A 181 -18.06 5.56 -1.49
C VAL A 181 -16.63 5.17 -1.82
N ARG A 182 -15.87 6.06 -2.47
CA ARG A 182 -14.44 5.86 -2.73
C ARG A 182 -13.63 5.71 -1.44
N TYR A 183 -13.93 6.53 -0.43
CA TYR A 183 -13.26 6.41 0.87
C TYR A 183 -13.65 5.12 1.61
N ALA A 184 -14.91 4.68 1.52
CA ALA A 184 -15.34 3.39 2.06
C ALA A 184 -14.70 2.19 1.33
N GLU A 185 -14.54 2.28 0.01
CA GLU A 185 -13.80 1.32 -0.82
C GLU A 185 -12.35 1.19 -0.35
N ALA A 186 -11.64 2.31 -0.18
CA ALA A 186 -10.26 2.33 0.28
C ALA A 186 -10.07 1.76 1.70
N LYS A 187 -11.04 1.97 2.61
CA LYS A 187 -11.03 1.34 3.94
C LYS A 187 -11.14 -0.18 3.87
N ALA A 188 -12.05 -0.68 3.04
CA ALA A 188 -12.23 -2.11 2.84
C ALA A 188 -10.98 -2.73 2.16
N GLU A 189 -10.42 -2.02 1.17
CA GLU A 189 -9.20 -2.42 0.47
C GLU A 189 -7.99 -2.50 1.40
N PHE A 190 -7.84 -1.56 2.34
CA PHE A 190 -6.80 -1.64 3.37
C PHE A 190 -6.90 -2.91 4.23
N ILE A 191 -8.10 -3.29 4.66
CA ILE A 191 -8.31 -4.51 5.44
C ILE A 191 -7.98 -5.74 4.59
N THR A 192 -8.46 -5.79 3.33
CA THR A 192 -8.11 -6.87 2.39
C THR A 192 -6.60 -6.97 2.18
N ALA A 193 -5.91 -5.85 1.92
CA ALA A 193 -4.47 -5.81 1.73
C ALA A 193 -3.70 -6.29 2.96
N THR A 194 -4.18 -5.97 4.17
CA THR A 194 -3.59 -6.47 5.43
C THR A 194 -3.74 -7.99 5.56
N GLU A 195 -4.86 -8.55 5.09
CA GLU A 195 -5.06 -10.00 5.03
C GLU A 195 -4.22 -10.64 3.90
N GLU A 196 -3.97 -9.96 2.78
CA GLU A 196 -3.02 -10.43 1.77
C GLU A 196 -1.57 -10.47 2.26
N VAL A 197 -1.14 -9.48 3.06
CA VAL A 197 0.14 -9.51 3.77
C VAL A 197 0.20 -10.74 4.69
N THR A 198 -0.91 -11.06 5.34
CA THR A 198 -1.04 -12.24 6.21
C THR A 198 -0.88 -13.53 5.41
N MET A 199 -1.53 -13.64 4.25
CA MET A 199 -1.37 -14.80 3.35
C MET A 199 0.08 -14.97 2.87
N ARG A 200 0.76 -13.87 2.50
CA ARG A 200 2.19 -13.91 2.13
C ARG A 200 3.07 -14.36 3.30
N ALA A 201 2.78 -13.89 4.52
CA ALA A 201 3.45 -14.33 5.74
C ALA A 201 3.28 -15.84 5.95
N ILE A 202 2.06 -16.36 5.78
CA ILE A 202 1.74 -17.79 5.87
C ILE A 202 2.56 -18.58 4.84
N THR A 203 2.58 -18.15 3.57
CA THR A 203 3.38 -18.82 2.53
C THR A 203 4.86 -18.91 2.91
N TYR A 204 5.49 -17.79 3.28
CA TYR A 204 6.92 -17.81 3.64
C TYR A 204 7.21 -18.58 4.93
N TYR A 205 6.28 -18.55 5.89
CA TYR A 205 6.37 -19.32 7.12
C TYR A 205 6.35 -20.84 6.84
N PHE A 206 5.40 -21.30 6.04
CA PHE A 206 5.27 -22.71 5.70
C PHE A 206 6.36 -23.20 4.74
N ASP A 207 6.86 -22.35 3.83
CA ASP A 207 8.04 -22.63 3.02
C ASP A 207 9.27 -22.90 3.92
N LEU A 208 9.50 -22.06 4.94
CA LEU A 208 10.59 -22.26 5.89
C LEU A 208 10.37 -23.52 6.75
N LEU A 209 9.14 -23.77 7.19
CA LEU A 209 8.79 -24.95 7.99
C LEU A 209 9.03 -26.24 7.20
N LEU A 210 8.62 -26.29 5.92
CA LEU A 210 8.86 -27.40 5.02
C LEU A 210 10.35 -27.61 4.75
N ALA A 211 11.11 -26.54 4.51
CA ALA A 211 12.55 -26.63 4.31
C ALA A 211 13.26 -27.17 5.56
N LYS A 212 12.84 -26.73 6.76
CA LYS A 212 13.35 -27.24 8.04
C LYS A 212 13.09 -28.73 8.22
N GLU A 213 11.87 -29.18 7.93
CA GLU A 213 11.50 -30.60 8.05
C GLU A 213 12.17 -31.47 6.98
N THR A 214 12.37 -30.94 5.78
CA THR A 214 13.12 -31.59 4.70
C THR A 214 14.58 -31.75 5.09
N LEU A 215 15.20 -30.74 5.70
CA LEU A 215 16.56 -30.83 6.22
C LEU A 215 16.68 -31.87 7.35
N GLY A 216 15.75 -31.87 8.30
CA GLY A 216 15.70 -32.86 9.38
C GLY A 216 15.63 -34.28 8.85
N THR A 217 14.74 -34.51 7.87
CA THR A 217 14.60 -35.78 7.15
C THR A 217 15.88 -36.15 6.38
N ALA A 218 16.48 -35.23 5.63
CA ALA A 218 17.71 -35.48 4.87
C ALA A 218 18.89 -35.86 5.77
N ARG A 219 19.03 -35.22 6.95
CA ARG A 219 20.04 -35.57 7.95
C ARG A 219 19.83 -36.98 8.51
N GLN A 220 18.59 -37.31 8.86
CA GLN A 220 18.26 -38.66 9.35
C GLN A 220 18.52 -39.71 8.27
N ASN A 221 18.12 -39.44 7.04
CA ASN A 221 18.29 -40.33 5.89
C ASN A 221 19.76 -40.59 5.58
N LEU A 222 20.62 -39.56 5.62
CA LEU A 222 22.06 -39.73 5.47
C LEU A 222 22.67 -40.57 6.60
N THR A 223 22.26 -40.32 7.85
CA THR A 223 22.73 -41.09 9.00
C THR A 223 22.38 -42.57 8.86
N ASN A 224 21.13 -42.85 8.48
CA ASN A 224 20.65 -44.22 8.25
C ASN A 224 21.36 -44.87 7.06
N ALA A 225 21.52 -44.16 5.93
CA ALA A 225 22.19 -44.68 4.74
C ALA A 225 23.66 -45.03 5.01
N ASN A 226 24.37 -44.21 5.79
CA ASN A 226 25.75 -44.49 6.20
C ASN A 226 25.84 -45.73 7.09
N GLN A 227 24.95 -45.86 8.08
CA GLN A 227 24.91 -47.05 8.95
C GLN A 227 24.62 -48.33 8.16
N LEU A 228 23.66 -48.28 7.22
CA LEU A 228 23.33 -49.40 6.34
C LEU A 228 24.51 -49.78 5.44
N TYR A 229 25.23 -48.79 4.91
CA TYR A 229 26.43 -49.02 4.10
C TYR A 229 27.54 -49.70 4.90
N GLU A 230 27.79 -49.28 6.15
CA GLU A 230 28.77 -49.93 7.04
C GLU A 230 28.41 -51.40 7.34
N VAL A 231 27.13 -51.67 7.64
CA VAL A 231 26.64 -53.03 7.85
C VAL A 231 26.80 -53.87 6.57
N ALA A 232 26.58 -53.28 5.40
CA ALA A 232 26.77 -53.96 4.12
C ALA A 232 28.23 -54.31 3.86
N ILE A 233 29.18 -53.43 4.18
CA ILE A 233 30.62 -53.75 4.08
C ILE A 233 30.97 -54.97 4.93
N ALA A 234 30.44 -55.06 6.16
CA ALA A 234 30.65 -56.21 7.04
C ALA A 234 30.05 -57.50 6.45
N LYS A 235 28.79 -57.46 5.99
CA LYS A 235 28.12 -58.61 5.35
C LYS A 235 28.82 -59.06 4.06
N ARG A 236 29.39 -58.13 3.29
CA ARG A 236 30.16 -58.43 2.07
C ARG A 236 31.43 -59.21 2.40
N LYS A 237 32.17 -58.79 3.43
CA LYS A 237 33.36 -59.50 3.92
C LYS A 237 33.04 -60.93 4.37
N MET A 238 31.82 -61.18 4.83
CA MET A 238 31.30 -62.50 5.22
C MET A 238 30.69 -63.29 4.05
N GLY A 239 30.69 -62.74 2.82
CA GLY A 239 30.12 -63.38 1.64
C GLY A 239 28.59 -63.42 1.59
N GLN A 240 27.90 -62.65 2.45
CA GLN A 240 26.43 -62.71 2.61
C GLN A 240 25.65 -61.77 1.67
N ILE A 241 26.32 -60.83 1.01
CA ILE A 241 25.71 -59.91 0.03
C ILE A 241 26.56 -59.81 -1.25
N SER A 242 25.92 -59.44 -2.35
CA SER A 242 26.56 -59.26 -3.65
C SER A 242 27.29 -57.91 -3.77
N GLU A 243 28.20 -57.79 -4.75
CA GLU A 243 28.86 -56.51 -5.06
C GLU A 243 27.85 -55.45 -5.51
N ASN A 244 26.84 -55.87 -6.25
CA ASN A 244 25.80 -54.98 -6.76
C ASN A 244 24.98 -54.37 -5.62
N GLU A 245 24.60 -55.16 -4.61
CA GLU A 245 23.90 -54.68 -3.42
C GLU A 245 24.75 -53.69 -2.62
N LEU A 246 26.06 -53.94 -2.50
CA LEU A 246 26.99 -52.99 -1.86
C LEU A 246 27.07 -51.67 -2.62
N LEU A 247 27.18 -51.70 -3.96
CA LEU A 247 27.21 -50.51 -4.80
C LEU A 247 25.90 -49.72 -4.74
N GLN A 248 24.75 -50.40 -4.68
CA GLN A 248 23.45 -49.75 -4.49
C GLN A 248 23.36 -48.99 -3.16
N LEU A 249 23.84 -49.60 -2.06
CA LEU A 249 23.86 -48.93 -0.75
C LEU A 249 24.85 -47.76 -0.71
N LYS A 250 26.01 -47.89 -1.39
CA LYS A 250 26.96 -46.78 -1.56
C LYS A 250 26.32 -45.62 -2.33
N LEU A 251 25.62 -45.91 -3.42
CA LEU A 251 24.91 -44.91 -4.21
C LEU A 251 23.82 -44.22 -3.39
N SER A 252 23.05 -44.97 -2.60
CA SER A 252 22.04 -44.43 -1.69
C SER A 252 22.65 -43.44 -0.68
N ALA A 253 23.79 -43.77 -0.07
CA ALA A 253 24.52 -42.87 0.83
C ALA A 253 25.00 -41.58 0.13
N LEU A 254 25.51 -41.68 -1.11
CA LEU A 254 25.91 -40.52 -1.90
C LEU A 254 24.72 -39.62 -2.25
N ASN A 255 23.59 -40.21 -2.65
CA ASN A 255 22.36 -39.47 -2.94
C ASN A 255 21.81 -38.77 -1.69
N ALA A 256 21.82 -39.44 -0.53
CA ALA A 256 21.40 -38.83 0.73
C ALA A 256 22.30 -37.65 1.12
N LYS A 257 23.61 -37.72 0.81
CA LYS A 257 24.55 -36.60 1.05
C LYS A 257 24.28 -35.42 0.13
N ALA A 258 23.98 -35.67 -1.15
CA ALA A 258 23.59 -34.64 -2.09
C ALA A 258 22.29 -33.95 -1.64
N ALA A 259 21.26 -34.72 -1.28
CA ALA A 259 19.98 -34.21 -0.77
C ALA A 259 20.13 -33.39 0.51
N LEU A 260 21.05 -33.77 1.42
CA LEU A 260 21.37 -32.96 2.59
C LEU A 260 21.92 -31.58 2.21
N THR A 261 22.85 -31.55 1.27
CA THR A 261 23.51 -30.29 0.85
C THR A 261 22.51 -29.34 0.17
N GLU A 262 21.60 -29.90 -0.63
CA GLU A 262 20.50 -29.18 -1.25
C GLU A 262 19.52 -28.65 -0.20
N ALA A 263 19.09 -29.47 0.75
CA ALA A 263 18.19 -29.06 1.82
C ALA A 263 18.79 -27.98 2.74
N GLU A 264 20.11 -27.99 2.96
CA GLU A 264 20.79 -26.92 3.70
C GLU A 264 20.75 -25.59 2.94
N SER A 265 20.94 -25.64 1.62
CA SER A 265 20.87 -24.46 0.76
C SER A 265 19.45 -23.90 0.66
N ASP A 266 18.44 -24.77 0.51
CA ASP A 266 17.03 -24.38 0.45
C ASP A 266 16.56 -23.78 1.77
N LEU A 267 16.93 -24.37 2.92
CA LEU A 267 16.62 -23.80 4.23
C LEU A 267 17.16 -22.37 4.36
N ASN A 268 18.41 -22.14 3.95
CA ASN A 268 19.01 -20.81 4.01
C ASN A 268 18.28 -19.81 3.11
N ALA A 269 17.87 -20.22 1.91
CA ALA A 269 17.11 -19.38 0.99
C ALA A 269 15.73 -19.01 1.57
N LYS A 270 14.97 -19.98 2.09
CA LYS A 270 13.66 -19.74 2.72
C LYS A 270 13.76 -18.93 4.00
N MET A 271 14.85 -19.11 4.76
CA MET A 271 15.14 -18.32 5.95
C MET A 271 15.35 -16.85 5.60
N PHE A 272 16.17 -16.59 4.57
CA PHE A 272 16.39 -15.23 4.08
C PHE A 272 15.08 -14.59 3.61
N GLN A 273 14.28 -15.33 2.84
CA GLN A 273 12.98 -14.85 2.34
C GLN A 273 12.04 -14.43 3.47
N LEU A 274 11.87 -15.26 4.51
CA LEU A 274 11.02 -14.93 5.65
C LEU A 274 11.59 -13.75 6.46
N ARG A 275 12.91 -13.74 6.74
CA ARG A 275 13.54 -12.62 7.49
C ARG A 275 13.38 -11.29 6.79
N ALA A 276 13.64 -11.25 5.49
CA ALA A 276 13.52 -10.05 4.67
C ALA A 276 12.08 -9.52 4.70
N PHE A 277 11.09 -10.42 4.64
CA PHE A 277 9.69 -10.03 4.71
C PHE A 277 9.25 -9.55 6.09
N LEU A 278 9.76 -10.17 7.16
CA LEU A 278 9.46 -9.80 8.54
C LEU A 278 10.28 -8.61 9.04
N GLY A 279 11.26 -8.10 8.28
CA GLY A 279 12.15 -7.02 8.73
C GLY A 279 13.11 -7.43 9.86
N VAL A 280 13.42 -8.73 9.96
CA VAL A 280 14.30 -9.29 10.99
C VAL A 280 15.76 -9.24 10.51
N GLY A 281 16.70 -9.02 11.43
CA GLY A 281 18.13 -8.92 11.12
C GLY A 281 18.72 -10.20 10.48
N GLU A 282 19.75 -10.03 9.66
CA GLU A 282 20.38 -11.12 8.90
C GLU A 282 20.98 -12.24 9.79
N ASP A 283 21.34 -11.91 11.03
CA ASP A 283 22.00 -12.81 11.99
C ASP A 283 21.03 -13.68 12.83
N GLU A 284 19.71 -13.43 12.79
CA GLU A 284 18.74 -14.06 13.71
C GLU A 284 18.13 -15.34 13.13
N ILE A 285 18.39 -16.52 13.70
CA ILE A 285 17.88 -17.80 13.18
C ILE A 285 16.44 -18.04 13.65
N LEU A 286 15.50 -18.03 12.71
CA LEU A 286 14.10 -18.30 12.97
C LEU A 286 13.81 -19.80 12.96
N ARG A 287 13.21 -20.33 14.01
CA ARG A 287 12.80 -21.73 14.13
C ARG A 287 11.27 -21.80 14.13
N PRO A 288 10.61 -22.03 12.99
CA PRO A 288 9.17 -22.12 12.94
C PRO A 288 8.67 -23.34 13.71
N VAL A 289 7.57 -23.16 14.42
CA VAL A 289 6.82 -24.19 15.14
C VAL A 289 5.66 -24.66 14.26
N VAL A 290 5.37 -25.96 14.20
CA VAL A 290 4.20 -26.44 13.44
C VAL A 290 2.94 -25.89 14.11
N PRO A 291 2.11 -25.07 13.43
CA PRO A 291 0.93 -24.49 14.03
C PRO A 291 -0.17 -25.56 14.20
N GLU A 292 -1.01 -25.41 15.21
CA GLU A 292 -2.21 -26.23 15.33
C GLU A 292 -3.25 -25.82 14.28
N SER A 293 -4.07 -26.78 13.83
CA SER A 293 -5.23 -26.48 13.00
C SER A 293 -6.33 -25.87 13.85
N VAL A 294 -6.97 -24.81 13.37
CA VAL A 294 -8.18 -24.26 14.00
C VAL A 294 -9.39 -25.10 13.57
N ASP A 295 -10.33 -25.36 14.48
CA ASP A 295 -11.63 -25.93 14.11
C ASP A 295 -12.61 -24.80 13.80
N CYS A 296 -12.83 -24.55 12.51
CA CYS A 296 -13.74 -23.51 12.03
C CYS A 296 -15.13 -24.05 11.66
N GLY A 297 -15.37 -25.36 11.81
CA GLY A 297 -16.54 -26.02 11.23
C GLY A 297 -16.61 -25.91 9.69
N LYS A 298 -17.74 -26.35 9.12
CA LYS A 298 -18.02 -26.19 7.68
C LYS A 298 -18.54 -24.80 7.39
N MET A 299 -17.99 -24.14 6.37
CA MET A 299 -18.46 -22.84 5.91
C MET A 299 -19.60 -23.00 4.91
N GLU A 300 -20.66 -22.21 5.06
CA GLU A 300 -21.79 -22.19 4.12
C GLU A 300 -21.60 -21.09 3.07
N TYR A 301 -21.74 -21.44 1.79
CA TYR A 301 -21.58 -20.52 0.66
C TYR A 301 -22.40 -19.24 0.80
N ASN A 302 -23.70 -19.35 1.11
CA ASN A 302 -24.59 -18.18 1.19
C ASN A 302 -24.15 -17.21 2.29
N MET A 303 -23.69 -17.73 3.43
CA MET A 303 -23.20 -16.91 4.53
C MET A 303 -21.94 -16.14 4.12
N VAL A 304 -20.96 -16.83 3.51
CA VAL A 304 -19.71 -16.23 3.04
C VAL A 304 -19.99 -15.18 1.96
N LEU A 305 -20.85 -15.48 0.99
CA LEU A 305 -21.22 -14.54 -0.08
C LEU A 305 -21.87 -13.27 0.48
N ASN A 306 -22.84 -13.41 1.39
CA ASN A 306 -23.52 -12.27 1.97
C ASN A 306 -22.55 -11.36 2.73
N LYS A 307 -21.65 -11.93 3.54
CA LYS A 307 -20.62 -11.16 4.25
C LYS A 307 -19.66 -10.46 3.29
N ALA A 308 -19.24 -11.13 2.23
CA ALA A 308 -18.41 -10.53 1.20
C ALA A 308 -19.14 -9.36 0.50
N LEU A 309 -20.40 -9.52 0.08
CA LEU A 309 -21.14 -8.46 -0.61
C LEU A 309 -21.47 -7.24 0.28
N GLU A 310 -21.62 -7.44 1.59
CA GLU A 310 -21.88 -6.34 2.53
C GLU A 310 -20.67 -5.41 2.71
N ARG A 311 -19.45 -5.96 2.66
CA ARG A 311 -18.25 -5.29 3.20
C ARG A 311 -17.06 -5.19 2.27
N ASN A 312 -16.96 -6.07 1.29
CA ASN A 312 -15.79 -6.15 0.42
C ASN A 312 -15.61 -4.86 -0.41
N SER A 313 -14.35 -4.50 -0.65
CA SER A 313 -13.96 -3.39 -1.53
C SER A 313 -14.61 -3.52 -2.91
N PHE A 314 -14.79 -4.74 -3.43
CA PHE A 314 -15.48 -5.04 -4.68
C PHE A 314 -16.92 -4.51 -4.72
N ALA A 315 -17.69 -4.65 -3.63
CA ALA A 315 -19.06 -4.14 -3.58
C ALA A 315 -19.10 -2.60 -3.65
N GLN A 316 -18.17 -1.94 -2.94
CA GLN A 316 -18.02 -0.48 -2.98
C GLN A 316 -17.52 0.00 -4.35
N ASN A 317 -16.56 -0.71 -4.96
CA ASN A 317 -16.02 -0.46 -6.29
C ASN A 317 -17.11 -0.51 -7.36
N ILE A 318 -17.98 -1.53 -7.34
CA ILE A 318 -19.13 -1.64 -8.23
C ILE A 318 -20.01 -0.39 -8.09
N ARG A 319 -20.32 0.00 -6.85
CA ARG A 319 -21.17 1.16 -6.59
C ARG A 319 -20.53 2.45 -7.09
N ARG A 320 -19.24 2.66 -6.84
CA ARG A 320 -18.47 3.81 -7.32
C ARG A 320 -18.46 3.86 -8.85
N ARG A 321 -18.13 2.76 -9.53
CA ARG A 321 -18.08 2.68 -11.00
C ARG A 321 -19.44 2.93 -11.64
N GLN A 322 -20.53 2.46 -11.04
CA GLN A 322 -21.89 2.81 -11.47
C GLN A 322 -22.16 4.31 -11.35
N LEU A 323 -21.81 4.92 -10.21
CA LEU A 323 -21.97 6.36 -10.00
C LEU A 323 -21.12 7.20 -10.95
N GLU A 324 -19.88 6.79 -11.23
CA GLU A 324 -18.98 7.45 -12.18
C GLU A 324 -19.48 7.34 -13.62
N ALA A 325 -20.01 6.17 -14.01
CA ALA A 325 -20.61 5.99 -15.32
C ALA A 325 -21.89 6.83 -15.49
N ASP A 326 -22.74 6.88 -14.46
CA ASP A 326 -23.91 7.76 -14.42
C ASP A 326 -23.51 9.24 -14.46
N TYR A 327 -22.47 9.62 -13.71
CA TYR A 327 -21.90 10.96 -13.71
C TYR A 327 -21.38 11.35 -15.09
N ALA A 328 -20.63 10.49 -15.78
CA ALA A 328 -20.15 10.75 -17.14
C ALA A 328 -21.29 11.01 -18.13
N VAL A 329 -22.40 10.25 -18.03
CA VAL A 329 -23.61 10.49 -18.83
C VAL A 329 -24.27 11.81 -18.44
N ALA A 330 -24.37 12.12 -17.15
CA ALA A 330 -24.92 13.37 -16.66
C ALA A 330 -24.10 14.58 -17.14
N THR A 331 -22.77 14.50 -17.12
CA THR A 331 -21.85 15.51 -17.64
C THR A 331 -22.02 15.71 -19.14
N ALA A 332 -22.08 14.62 -19.92
CA ALA A 332 -22.33 14.73 -21.36
C ALA A 332 -23.70 15.37 -21.67
N ARG A 333 -24.75 15.02 -20.90
CA ARG A 333 -26.10 15.61 -21.03
C ARG A 333 -26.13 17.07 -20.57
N GLY A 334 -25.42 17.41 -19.50
CA GLY A 334 -25.31 18.79 -19.00
C GLY A 334 -24.60 19.67 -20.01
N ASN A 335 -23.48 19.22 -20.58
CA ASN A 335 -22.74 19.94 -21.61
C ASN A 335 -23.55 20.19 -22.89
N LEU A 336 -24.56 19.35 -23.18
CA LEU A 336 -25.50 19.57 -24.29
C LEU A 336 -26.34 20.84 -24.11
N ARG A 337 -26.62 21.23 -22.86
CA ARG A 337 -27.55 22.31 -22.51
C ARG A 337 -26.93 23.35 -21.58
N SER A 338 -25.61 23.34 -21.40
CA SER A 338 -24.93 24.17 -20.41
C SER A 338 -25.07 25.64 -20.77
N ILE A 339 -25.64 26.40 -19.84
CA ILE A 339 -25.75 27.86 -19.91
C ILE A 339 -24.97 28.40 -18.71
N ASN A 340 -23.92 29.18 -18.94
CA ASN A 340 -23.19 29.80 -17.84
C ASN A 340 -23.76 31.20 -17.59
N LEU A 341 -24.33 31.42 -16.41
CA LEU A 341 -24.72 32.74 -15.92
C LEU A 341 -23.60 33.26 -15.03
N PHE A 342 -23.14 34.47 -15.29
CA PHE A 342 -22.27 35.19 -14.37
C PHE A 342 -22.90 36.53 -14.03
N ALA A 343 -22.82 36.90 -12.76
CA ALA A 343 -23.26 38.19 -12.23
C ALA A 343 -22.15 38.73 -11.33
N SER A 344 -21.71 39.96 -11.56
CA SER A 344 -20.79 40.66 -10.67
C SER A 344 -21.39 41.98 -10.23
N VAL A 345 -21.12 42.41 -9.00
CA VAL A 345 -21.40 43.77 -8.51
C VAL A 345 -20.28 44.20 -7.58
N GLY A 346 -19.81 45.42 -7.73
CA GLY A 346 -18.73 45.95 -6.89
C GLY A 346 -18.67 47.48 -6.95
N TYR A 347 -17.92 48.06 -6.01
CA TYR A 347 -17.67 49.49 -5.92
C TYR A 347 -16.18 49.76 -6.14
N THR A 348 -15.82 50.89 -6.74
CA THR A 348 -14.42 51.26 -6.95
C THR A 348 -14.13 52.64 -6.36
N GLY A 349 -13.03 52.79 -5.65
CA GLY A 349 -12.49 54.09 -5.23
C GLY A 349 -11.12 54.33 -5.86
N GLU A 350 -10.83 55.58 -6.21
CA GLU A 350 -9.50 56.00 -6.68
C GLU A 350 -9.04 57.22 -5.86
N SER A 351 -7.81 57.20 -5.36
CA SER A 351 -7.21 58.36 -4.68
C SER A 351 -5.69 58.31 -4.67
N ARG A 352 -5.05 59.42 -4.27
CA ARG A 352 -3.59 59.50 -4.04
C ARG A 352 -3.18 59.08 -2.63
N GLU A 353 -4.15 58.97 -1.72
CA GLU A 353 -3.98 58.61 -0.31
C GLU A 353 -4.77 57.35 0.02
N LEU A 354 -4.11 56.37 0.66
CA LEU A 354 -4.70 55.06 0.97
C LEU A 354 -6.02 55.16 1.73
N SER A 355 -6.11 56.04 2.73
CA SER A 355 -7.33 56.24 3.53
C SER A 355 -8.52 56.71 2.71
N ASN A 356 -8.28 57.48 1.65
CA ASN A 356 -9.33 58.10 0.86
C ASN A 356 -9.87 57.16 -0.21
N VAL A 357 -9.08 56.16 -0.64
CA VAL A 357 -9.51 55.14 -1.61
C VAL A 357 -10.65 54.26 -1.06
N TYR A 358 -10.67 54.03 0.26
CA TYR A 358 -11.72 53.24 0.93
C TYR A 358 -12.91 54.07 1.45
N LYS A 359 -12.77 55.41 1.52
CA LYS A 359 -13.83 56.32 2.02
C LYS A 359 -14.60 57.00 0.89
N ASN A 360 -13.91 57.41 -0.17
CA ASN A 360 -14.49 58.10 -1.31
C ASN A 360 -14.75 57.11 -2.45
N LEU A 361 -15.55 56.07 -2.17
CA LEU A 361 -15.97 55.12 -3.19
C LEU A 361 -16.76 55.88 -4.26
N GLN A 362 -16.33 55.77 -5.50
CA GLN A 362 -17.07 56.32 -6.63
C GLN A 362 -18.18 55.33 -7.03
N ASP A 363 -19.30 55.86 -7.51
CA ASP A 363 -20.43 55.10 -8.02
C ASP A 363 -20.10 54.44 -9.37
N ASN A 364 -19.13 53.53 -9.37
CA ASN A 364 -18.80 52.72 -10.54
C ASN A 364 -19.25 51.28 -10.27
N GLN A 365 -20.56 51.06 -10.42
CA GLN A 365 -21.19 49.76 -10.23
C GLN A 365 -21.10 48.95 -11.53
N ILE A 366 -20.14 48.02 -11.60
CA ILE A 366 -20.04 47.11 -12.75
C ILE A 366 -20.98 45.93 -12.52
N VAL A 367 -22.25 46.09 -12.94
CA VAL A 367 -23.22 45.00 -13.01
C VAL A 367 -23.10 44.30 -14.36
N GLN A 368 -22.36 43.19 -14.41
CA GLN A 368 -22.20 42.41 -15.62
C GLN A 368 -23.01 41.12 -15.51
N VAL A 369 -24.08 41.01 -16.31
CA VAL A 369 -24.80 39.75 -16.51
C VAL A 369 -24.48 39.24 -17.90
N GLY A 370 -23.90 38.06 -18.00
CA GLY A 370 -23.68 37.43 -19.29
C GLY A 370 -24.10 35.97 -19.32
N VAL A 371 -24.46 35.53 -20.53
CA VAL A 371 -25.02 34.22 -20.80
C VAL A 371 -24.27 33.63 -21.99
N GLN A 372 -23.67 32.46 -21.80
CA GLN A 372 -23.03 31.72 -22.88
C GLN A 372 -23.91 30.54 -23.29
N ILE A 373 -24.57 30.63 -24.46
CA ILE A 373 -25.40 29.57 -25.02
C ILE A 373 -24.78 29.08 -26.33
N PRO A 374 -24.41 27.80 -26.42
CA PRO A 374 -23.98 27.25 -27.69
C PRO A 374 -25.19 26.93 -28.59
N ILE A 375 -25.21 27.48 -29.81
CA ILE A 375 -26.36 27.38 -30.73
C ILE A 375 -26.22 26.20 -31.70
N LEU A 376 -25.06 26.05 -32.35
CA LEU A 376 -24.83 25.03 -33.38
C LEU A 376 -23.45 24.39 -33.19
N ASP A 377 -23.41 23.06 -33.20
CA ASP A 377 -22.17 22.26 -33.11
C ASP A 377 -22.16 21.05 -34.04
N TRP A 378 -23.05 21.04 -35.04
CA TRP A 378 -23.21 19.96 -36.01
C TRP A 378 -23.39 18.56 -35.39
N GLY A 379 -24.00 18.49 -34.20
CA GLY A 379 -24.29 17.22 -33.52
C GLY A 379 -23.14 16.70 -32.66
N LYS A 380 -22.02 17.43 -32.52
CA LYS A 380 -20.86 17.06 -31.69
C LYS A 380 -21.26 16.66 -30.28
N ARG A 381 -22.05 17.48 -29.57
CA ARG A 381 -22.48 17.16 -28.20
C ARG A 381 -23.47 16.01 -28.13
N ARG A 382 -24.36 15.89 -29.13
CA ARG A 382 -25.28 14.73 -29.22
C ARG A 382 -24.51 13.43 -29.39
N GLY A 383 -23.47 13.44 -30.22
CA GLY A 383 -22.53 12.33 -30.37
C GLY A 383 -21.86 11.96 -29.04
N LYS A 384 -21.30 12.94 -28.32
CA LYS A 384 -20.70 12.71 -26.99
C LYS A 384 -21.67 12.09 -25.98
N VAL A 385 -22.94 12.48 -25.99
CA VAL A 385 -23.97 11.85 -25.13
C VAL A 385 -24.20 10.38 -25.51
N ARG A 386 -24.25 10.05 -26.81
CA ARG A 386 -24.42 8.66 -27.26
C ARG A 386 -23.21 7.81 -26.87
N VAL A 387 -22.00 8.33 -27.02
CA VAL A 387 -20.77 7.67 -26.57
C VAL A 387 -20.80 7.42 -25.07
N ALA A 388 -21.13 8.44 -24.25
CA ALA A 388 -21.22 8.28 -22.80
C ALA A 388 -22.25 7.22 -22.39
N LYS A 389 -23.41 7.16 -23.05
CA LYS A 389 -24.43 6.12 -22.81
C LYS A 389 -23.91 4.74 -23.15
N SER A 390 -23.28 4.58 -24.32
CA SER A 390 -22.71 3.29 -24.72
C SER A 390 -21.60 2.84 -23.77
N ASN A 391 -20.73 3.75 -23.33
CA ASN A 391 -19.69 3.45 -22.34
C ASN A 391 -20.29 3.02 -21.00
N ARG A 392 -21.38 3.67 -20.55
CA ARG A 392 -22.12 3.25 -19.36
C ARG A 392 -22.66 1.83 -19.50
N ASP A 393 -23.26 1.49 -20.64
CA ASP A 393 -23.80 0.15 -20.87
C ASP A 393 -22.70 -0.92 -20.90
N VAL A 394 -21.52 -0.58 -21.45
CA VAL A 394 -20.32 -1.43 -21.37
C VAL A 394 -19.88 -1.62 -19.91
N VAL A 395 -19.82 -0.56 -19.10
CA VAL A 395 -19.47 -0.64 -17.68
C VAL A 395 -20.45 -1.53 -16.92
N LEU A 396 -21.76 -1.36 -17.14
CA LEU A 396 -22.79 -2.18 -16.50
C LEU A 396 -22.68 -3.67 -16.89
N SER A 397 -22.35 -3.94 -18.15
CA SER A 397 -22.18 -5.31 -18.66
C SER A 397 -20.94 -5.96 -18.05
N LYS A 398 -19.83 -5.22 -17.94
CA LYS A 398 -18.62 -5.67 -17.25
C LYS A 398 -18.88 -5.95 -15.77
N ILE A 399 -19.55 -5.03 -15.07
CA ILE A 399 -19.94 -5.22 -13.66
C ILE A 399 -20.77 -6.49 -13.47
N ARG A 400 -21.74 -6.76 -14.37
CA ARG A 400 -22.54 -7.99 -14.29
C ARG A 400 -21.65 -9.24 -14.44
N GLN A 401 -20.71 -9.24 -15.39
CA GLN A 401 -19.79 -10.36 -15.56
C GLN A 401 -18.86 -10.52 -14.34
N GLU A 402 -18.31 -9.43 -13.83
CA GLU A 402 -17.46 -9.43 -12.64
C GLU A 402 -18.21 -9.98 -11.41
N GLN A 403 -19.50 -9.64 -11.24
CA GLN A 403 -20.34 -10.21 -10.18
C GLN A 403 -20.56 -11.71 -10.33
N ILE A 404 -20.81 -12.21 -11.55
CA ILE A 404 -20.95 -13.64 -11.81
C ILE A 404 -19.67 -14.37 -11.45
N ASN A 405 -18.52 -13.84 -11.89
CA ASN A 405 -17.21 -14.41 -11.58
C ASN A 405 -16.95 -14.39 -10.08
N PHE A 406 -17.20 -13.27 -9.39
CA PHE A 406 -17.01 -13.15 -7.95
C PHE A 406 -17.83 -14.17 -7.16
N ASN A 407 -19.09 -14.36 -7.52
CA ASN A 407 -19.95 -15.36 -6.89
C ASN A 407 -19.41 -16.79 -7.12
N GLN A 408 -18.93 -17.08 -8.33
CA GLN A 408 -18.34 -18.37 -8.67
C GLN A 408 -17.02 -18.61 -7.91
N ASP A 409 -16.16 -17.59 -7.81
CA ASP A 409 -14.89 -17.66 -7.10
C ASP A 409 -15.11 -17.92 -5.61
N ILE A 410 -16.10 -17.26 -4.99
CA ILE A 410 -16.50 -17.54 -3.60
C ILE A 410 -17.02 -18.98 -3.45
N PHE A 411 -17.86 -19.43 -4.38
CA PHE A 411 -18.37 -20.81 -4.34
C PHE A 411 -17.23 -21.82 -4.37
N LEU A 412 -16.30 -21.68 -5.31
CA LEU A 412 -15.13 -22.56 -5.43
C LEU A 412 -14.23 -22.48 -4.19
N LEU A 413 -14.02 -21.28 -3.65
CA LEU A 413 -13.19 -21.09 -2.45
C LEU A 413 -13.78 -21.78 -1.22
N VAL A 414 -15.10 -21.67 -1.02
CA VAL A 414 -15.80 -22.35 0.09
C VAL A 414 -15.74 -23.87 -0.07
N GLU A 415 -15.95 -24.38 -1.28
CA GLU A 415 -15.78 -25.80 -1.59
C GLU A 415 -14.34 -26.28 -1.35
N HIS A 416 -13.35 -25.52 -1.78
CA HIS A 416 -11.94 -25.84 -1.54
C HIS A 416 -11.62 -25.86 -0.05
N PHE A 417 -12.05 -24.86 0.72
CA PHE A 417 -11.84 -24.82 2.17
C PHE A 417 -12.48 -26.03 2.88
N ASN A 418 -13.74 -26.32 2.58
CA ASN A 418 -14.46 -27.43 3.19
C ASN A 418 -13.82 -28.80 2.85
N ASN A 419 -13.36 -28.99 1.61
CA ASN A 419 -12.63 -30.20 1.22
C ASN A 419 -11.23 -30.25 1.85
N GLN A 420 -10.56 -29.10 1.98
CA GLN A 420 -9.21 -28.99 2.56
C GLN A 420 -9.19 -29.42 4.03
N ALA A 421 -10.23 -29.11 4.79
CA ALA A 421 -10.39 -29.59 6.16
C ALA A 421 -10.33 -31.13 6.25
N GLN A 422 -11.03 -31.81 5.33
CA GLN A 422 -11.03 -33.28 5.26
C GLN A 422 -9.67 -33.83 4.79
N GLN A 423 -9.04 -33.19 3.79
CA GLN A 423 -7.72 -33.60 3.32
C GLN A 423 -6.65 -33.48 4.40
N LEU A 424 -6.71 -32.45 5.24
CA LEU A 424 -5.81 -32.27 6.37
C LEU A 424 -5.94 -33.40 7.40
N GLU A 425 -7.16 -33.82 7.71
CA GLU A 425 -7.41 -34.93 8.63
C GLU A 425 -6.84 -36.25 8.09
N ILE A 426 -7.10 -36.56 6.81
CA ILE A 426 -6.56 -37.74 6.12
C ILE A 426 -5.02 -37.70 6.11
N ALA A 427 -4.43 -36.56 5.78
CA ALA A 427 -2.97 -36.42 5.73
C ALA A 427 -2.31 -36.57 7.11
N LYS A 428 -2.99 -36.11 8.18
CA LYS A 428 -2.53 -36.26 9.57
C LYS A 428 -2.53 -37.74 9.99
N GLU A 429 -3.60 -38.48 9.67
CA GLU A 429 -3.66 -39.92 9.95
C GLU A 429 -2.62 -40.70 9.15
N ALA A 430 -2.47 -40.37 7.85
CA ALA A 430 -1.49 -40.99 6.98
C ALA A 430 -0.04 -40.77 7.46
N ASP A 431 0.32 -39.57 7.93
CA ASP A 431 1.64 -39.28 8.53
C ASP A 431 1.89 -40.20 9.75
N GLY A 432 0.91 -40.31 10.64
CA GLY A 432 1.00 -41.20 11.81
C GLY A 432 1.23 -42.67 11.44
N ILE A 433 0.45 -43.19 10.46
CA ILE A 433 0.59 -44.57 9.98
C ILE A 433 1.95 -44.78 9.31
N ALA A 434 2.40 -43.85 8.46
CA ALA A 434 3.65 -43.98 7.73
C ALA A 434 4.88 -43.95 8.65
N GLN A 435 4.85 -43.12 9.70
CA GLN A 435 5.89 -43.11 10.74
C GLN A 435 5.97 -44.45 11.48
N GLN A 436 4.83 -45.02 11.87
CA GLN A 436 4.77 -46.32 12.55
C GLN A 436 5.24 -47.46 11.63
N ARG A 437 4.86 -47.42 10.35
CA ARG A 437 5.32 -48.38 9.32
C ARG A 437 6.84 -48.32 9.18
N TYR A 438 7.42 -47.13 9.04
CA TYR A 438 8.86 -46.96 8.87
C TYR A 438 9.65 -47.52 10.07
N LYS A 439 9.20 -47.22 11.30
CA LYS A 439 9.80 -47.76 12.52
C LYS A 439 9.82 -49.30 12.52
N THR A 440 8.69 -49.91 12.17
CA THR A 440 8.54 -51.37 12.09
C THR A 440 9.41 -51.96 10.98
N SER A 441 9.52 -51.29 9.84
CA SER A 441 10.39 -51.70 8.73
C SER A 441 11.87 -51.69 9.14
N ILE A 442 12.34 -50.67 9.87
CA ILE A 442 13.72 -50.65 10.38
C ILE A 442 13.99 -51.89 11.25
N GLU A 443 13.12 -52.17 12.23
CA GLU A 443 13.28 -53.30 13.14
C GLU A 443 13.30 -54.64 12.38
N THR A 444 12.47 -54.77 11.34
CA THR A 444 12.36 -55.98 10.54
C THR A 444 13.57 -56.17 9.60
N PHE A 445 14.14 -55.06 9.08
CA PHE A 445 15.34 -55.09 8.24
C PHE A 445 16.56 -55.57 9.03
N LEU A 446 16.69 -55.13 10.28
CA LEU A 446 17.80 -55.52 11.16
C LEU A 446 17.82 -57.03 11.45
N ILE A 447 16.65 -57.68 11.48
CA ILE A 447 16.52 -59.13 11.69
C ILE A 447 16.58 -59.90 10.35
N GLY A 448 16.78 -59.19 9.21
CA GLY A 448 16.96 -59.78 7.88
C GLY A 448 15.68 -60.30 7.23
N LYS A 449 14.50 -59.82 7.70
CA LYS A 449 13.19 -60.30 7.21
C LYS A 449 12.58 -59.44 6.10
N ILE A 450 13.13 -58.27 5.80
CA ILE A 450 12.76 -57.45 4.64
C ILE A 450 14.00 -57.06 3.84
N ASN A 451 13.81 -56.77 2.55
CA ASN A 451 14.89 -56.36 1.66
C ASN A 451 15.14 -54.84 1.72
N THR A 452 16.19 -54.37 1.03
CA THR A 452 16.54 -52.94 0.97
C THR A 452 15.50 -52.09 0.22
N LEU A 453 14.77 -52.68 -0.73
CA LEU A 453 13.73 -52.00 -1.49
C LEU A 453 12.55 -51.63 -0.59
N ASP A 454 12.04 -52.60 0.19
CA ASP A 454 10.92 -52.43 1.11
C ASP A 454 11.22 -51.39 2.20
N LEU A 455 12.49 -51.33 2.65
CA LEU A 455 12.94 -50.32 3.61
C LEU A 455 12.97 -48.92 2.98
N ASN A 456 13.50 -48.79 1.76
CA ASN A 456 13.50 -47.52 1.02
C ASN A 456 12.08 -47.04 0.72
N ASP A 457 11.17 -47.95 0.33
CA ASP A 457 9.77 -47.61 0.08
C ASP A 457 9.05 -47.12 1.33
N ALA A 458 9.30 -47.76 2.48
CA ALA A 458 8.77 -47.31 3.77
C ALA A 458 9.32 -45.94 4.18
N GLN A 459 10.60 -45.67 3.90
CA GLN A 459 11.22 -44.37 4.14
C GLN A 459 10.61 -43.27 3.26
N ASN A 460 10.55 -43.51 1.95
CA ASN A 460 9.96 -42.57 0.98
C ASN A 460 8.50 -42.26 1.32
N SER A 461 7.72 -43.30 1.67
CA SER A 461 6.30 -43.14 2.07
C SER A 461 6.14 -42.26 3.31
N LYS A 462 7.01 -42.42 4.31
CA LYS A 462 7.01 -41.58 5.53
C LYS A 462 7.37 -40.13 5.20
N ASP A 463 8.42 -39.93 4.42
CA ASP A 463 8.90 -38.58 4.10
C ASP A 463 7.89 -37.82 3.23
N GLU A 464 7.23 -38.50 2.29
CA GLU A 464 6.13 -37.97 1.49
C GLU A 464 4.90 -37.64 2.35
N ALA A 465 4.47 -38.57 3.23
CA ALA A 465 3.33 -38.34 4.12
C ALA A 465 3.54 -37.14 5.05
N ARG A 466 4.75 -36.99 5.61
CA ARG A 466 5.10 -35.86 6.47
C ARG A 466 5.02 -34.53 5.73
N ARG A 467 5.62 -34.45 4.54
CA ARG A 467 5.55 -33.27 3.68
C ARG A 467 4.10 -32.95 3.31
N LYS A 468 3.33 -33.97 2.91
CA LYS A 468 1.93 -33.83 2.53
C LYS A 468 1.11 -33.25 3.68
N HIS A 469 1.27 -33.73 4.91
CA HIS A 469 0.57 -33.18 6.07
C HIS A 469 0.83 -31.68 6.27
N ILE A 470 2.08 -31.24 6.18
CA ILE A 470 2.44 -29.82 6.32
C ILE A 470 1.88 -28.99 5.14
N SER A 471 1.91 -29.52 3.91
CA SER A 471 1.31 -28.85 2.75
C SER A 471 -0.21 -28.72 2.87
N GLU A 472 -0.92 -29.75 3.35
CA GLU A 472 -2.36 -29.66 3.59
C GLU A 472 -2.70 -28.65 4.70
N LEU A 473 -1.83 -28.54 5.72
CA LEU A 473 -1.98 -27.55 6.78
C LEU A 473 -1.75 -26.12 6.27
N TYR A 474 -0.78 -25.93 5.38
CA TYR A 474 -0.58 -24.66 4.67
C TYR A 474 -1.84 -24.24 3.90
N TYR A 475 -2.37 -25.13 3.05
CA TYR A 475 -3.56 -24.82 2.25
C TYR A 475 -4.78 -24.51 3.13
N TYR A 476 -4.93 -25.21 4.26
CA TYR A 476 -5.99 -24.94 5.22
C TYR A 476 -5.93 -23.50 5.75
N TRP A 477 -4.77 -23.08 6.26
CA TRP A 477 -4.55 -21.72 6.73
C TRP A 477 -4.68 -20.69 5.61
N TYR A 478 -4.16 -20.99 4.43
CA TYR A 478 -4.24 -20.09 3.28
C TYR A 478 -5.69 -19.83 2.87
N TYR A 479 -6.50 -20.88 2.68
CA TYR A 479 -7.91 -20.72 2.33
C TYR A 479 -8.73 -20.03 3.43
N PHE A 480 -8.43 -20.31 4.70
CA PHE A 480 -9.08 -19.61 5.82
C PHE A 480 -8.87 -18.09 5.74
N TYR A 481 -7.62 -17.65 5.58
CA TYR A 481 -7.30 -16.23 5.48
C TYR A 481 -7.73 -15.62 4.15
N GLN A 482 -7.82 -16.40 3.07
CA GLN A 482 -8.38 -15.96 1.79
C GLN A 482 -9.89 -15.69 1.89
N ILE A 483 -10.65 -16.53 2.59
CA ILE A 483 -12.08 -16.28 2.84
C ILE A 483 -12.25 -15.03 3.70
N ARG A 484 -11.42 -14.90 4.73
CA ARG A 484 -11.40 -13.75 5.64
C ARG A 484 -11.03 -12.44 4.93
N SER A 485 -10.09 -12.46 3.98
CA SER A 485 -9.70 -11.27 3.19
C SER A 485 -10.82 -10.78 2.26
N LEU A 486 -11.65 -11.70 1.76
CA LEU A 486 -12.79 -11.38 0.91
C LEU A 486 -14.04 -10.96 1.71
N THR A 487 -14.23 -11.49 2.91
CA THR A 487 -15.43 -11.22 3.72
C THR A 487 -15.25 -10.09 4.72
N LEU A 488 -13.99 -9.75 5.03
CA LEU A 488 -13.63 -8.83 6.10
C LEU A 488 -14.23 -9.26 7.46
N TRP A 489 -14.39 -10.57 7.63
CA TRP A 489 -15.03 -11.19 8.78
C TRP A 489 -14.17 -12.32 9.33
N ASP A 490 -14.00 -12.35 10.64
CA ASP A 490 -13.36 -13.45 11.34
C ASP A 490 -14.40 -14.50 11.72
N PHE A 491 -14.41 -15.62 11.00
CA PHE A 491 -15.34 -16.73 11.26
C PHE A 491 -15.05 -17.49 12.56
N GLN A 492 -13.82 -17.41 13.09
CA GLN A 492 -13.46 -18.05 14.35
C GLN A 492 -13.96 -17.23 15.54
N ALA A 493 -13.68 -15.92 15.54
CA ALA A 493 -14.13 -15.01 16.61
C ALA A 493 -15.60 -14.59 16.45
N ASN A 494 -16.19 -14.82 15.27
CA ASN A 494 -17.49 -14.30 14.86
C ASN A 494 -17.57 -12.77 15.04
N THR A 495 -16.50 -12.09 14.65
CA THR A 495 -16.36 -10.64 14.75
C THR A 495 -15.87 -10.04 13.45
N GLU A 496 -16.08 -8.75 13.34
CA GLU A 496 -15.67 -7.94 12.21
C GLU A 496 -14.18 -7.65 12.27
N LEU A 497 -13.53 -7.57 11.10
CA LEU A 497 -12.19 -7.02 11.01
C LEU A 497 -12.29 -5.49 11.01
N GLU A 498 -12.43 -4.91 12.19
CA GLU A 498 -12.43 -3.46 12.36
C GLU A 498 -11.04 -2.94 12.71
N ALA A 499 -10.72 -1.77 12.17
CA ALA A 499 -9.52 -1.03 12.46
C ALA A 499 -9.91 0.40 12.81
N ASP A 500 -9.32 0.99 13.85
CA ASP A 500 -9.49 2.42 14.11
C ASP A 500 -8.69 3.22 13.07
N PHE A 501 -9.34 3.53 11.96
CA PHE A 501 -8.73 4.23 10.84
C PHE A 501 -8.24 5.65 11.22
N ASP A 502 -8.88 6.31 12.19
CA ASP A 502 -8.49 7.66 12.61
C ASP A 502 -7.23 7.61 13.48
N GLU A 503 -7.06 6.57 14.30
CA GLU A 503 -5.83 6.32 15.04
C GLU A 503 -4.67 5.91 14.11
N ILE A 504 -4.91 4.97 13.19
CA ILE A 504 -3.89 4.43 12.27
C ILE A 504 -3.32 5.51 11.34
N VAL A 505 -4.14 6.46 10.89
CA VAL A 505 -3.68 7.54 10.02
C VAL A 505 -2.84 8.59 10.78
N ARG A 506 -3.04 8.72 12.10
CA ARG A 506 -2.32 9.70 12.93
C ARG A 506 -0.96 9.22 13.42
N GLN A 507 -0.78 7.91 13.56
CA GLN A 507 0.52 7.27 13.80
C GLN A 507 1.38 7.37 12.53
#